data_AF-A0A659QYE6-F1
#
_entry.id   AF-A0A659QYE6-F1
#
_cell.length_a   1.000
_cell.length_b   1.000
_cell.length_c   1.000
_cell.angle_alpha   90.00
_cell.angle_beta   90.00
_cell.angle_gamma   90.00
#
_symmetry.space_group_name_H-M   'P 1'
#
loop_
_entity.id
_entity.type
_entity.pdbx_description
1 polymer ?
#
loop_
_entity_poly.entity_id
_entity_poly.type
_entity_poly.pdbx_seq_one_letter_code
_entity_poly.pdbx_strand_id
1 'polypeptide(L)'
;IAPSPSEPTAALSYENYVTILDDVTLESWIEKLKKAPVFAFDTETDSLDNIAANLVGLSFAIAPGVAAYVPVAHDYLDARDDISRPRGLGRLLPRLVS
;
A
#
# COMPACT_ATOMS: atom_id res chain seq x y z
N ILE A 1 -1.93 -42.46 2.62
CA ILE A 1 -1.88 -41.06 2.15
C ILE A 1 -1.34 -40.25 3.31
N ALA A 2 -0.14 -39.67 3.18
CA ALA A 2 0.40 -38.78 4.21
C ALA A 2 -0.46 -37.50 4.25
N PRO A 3 -0.70 -36.90 5.43
CA PRO A 3 -1.43 -35.64 5.51
C PRO A 3 -0.61 -34.55 4.83
N SER A 4 -1.25 -33.79 3.93
CA SER A 4 -0.68 -32.58 3.34
C SER A 4 -0.33 -31.59 4.46
N PRO A 5 0.82 -30.87 4.37
CA PRO A 5 1.13 -29.83 5.34
C PRO A 5 0.01 -28.78 5.32
N SER A 6 -0.55 -28.49 6.50
CA SER A 6 -1.53 -27.43 6.66
C SER A 6 -0.83 -26.10 6.39
N GLU A 7 -1.25 -25.40 5.33
CA GLU A 7 -0.81 -24.02 5.11
C GLU A 7 -1.17 -23.18 6.34
N PRO A 8 -0.26 -22.33 6.83
CA PRO A 8 -0.61 -21.41 7.90
C PRO A 8 -1.71 -20.47 7.37
N THR A 9 -2.93 -20.62 7.88
CA THR A 9 -3.96 -19.59 7.79
C THR A 9 -3.44 -18.39 8.57
N ALA A 10 -2.85 -17.42 7.87
CA ALA A 10 -2.66 -16.10 8.42
C ALA A 10 -4.06 -15.53 8.67
N ALA A 11 -4.48 -15.47 9.93
CA ALA A 11 -5.69 -14.74 10.28
C ALA A 11 -5.49 -13.28 9.84
N LEU A 12 -6.35 -12.78 8.94
CA LEU A 12 -6.33 -11.39 8.49
C LEU A 12 -6.69 -10.49 9.68
N SER A 13 -5.68 -9.98 10.39
CA SER A 13 -5.86 -9.02 11.48
C SER A 13 -5.65 -7.60 10.98
N TYR A 14 -6.65 -6.72 11.14
CA TYR A 14 -6.53 -5.31 10.74
C TYR A 14 -5.55 -4.50 11.60
N GLU A 15 -5.07 -5.05 12.71
CA GLU A 15 -4.29 -4.35 13.74
C GLU A 15 -2.98 -3.73 13.21
N ASN A 16 -2.42 -4.29 12.14
CA ASN A 16 -1.14 -3.89 11.57
C ASN A 16 -1.26 -3.29 10.16
N TYR A 17 -2.48 -2.94 9.73
CA TYR A 17 -2.73 -2.23 8.47
C TYR A 17 -2.78 -0.74 8.74
N VAL A 18 -1.85 0.00 8.14
CA VAL A 18 -1.71 1.44 8.38
C VAL A 18 -2.28 2.22 7.19
N THR A 19 -3.21 3.15 7.45
CA THR A 19 -3.54 4.20 6.48
C THR A 19 -2.58 5.37 6.67
N ILE A 20 -1.79 5.67 5.64
CA ILE A 20 -0.73 6.68 5.69
C ILE A 20 -1.29 8.02 5.21
N LEU A 21 -1.53 8.94 6.14
CA LEU A 21 -2.11 10.27 5.86
C LEU A 21 -1.11 11.42 6.04
N ASP A 22 0.13 11.12 6.42
CA ASP A 22 1.14 12.14 6.73
C ASP A 22 2.54 11.76 6.23
N ASP A 23 3.36 12.79 6.01
CA ASP A 23 4.71 12.66 5.47
C ASP A 23 5.66 11.87 6.41
N VAL A 24 5.46 11.93 7.73
CA VAL A 24 6.32 11.24 8.71
C VAL A 24 6.10 9.74 8.63
N THR A 25 4.84 9.32 8.60
CA THR A 25 4.46 7.92 8.45
C THR A 25 4.87 7.39 7.08
N LEU A 26 4.71 8.18 6.00
CA LEU A 26 5.15 7.80 4.65
C LEU A 26 6.67 7.55 4.60
N GLU A 27 7.46 8.46 5.18
CA GLU A 27 8.92 8.31 5.21
C GLU A 27 9.34 7.06 6.01
N SER A 28 8.68 6.81 7.15
CA SER A 28 8.92 5.58 7.94
C SER A 28 8.69 4.32 7.12
N TRP A 29 7.64 4.29 6.30
CA TRP A 29 7.34 3.15 5.43
C TRP A 29 8.30 3.04 4.25
N ILE A 30 8.75 4.14 3.66
CA ILE A 30 9.80 4.14 2.64
C ILE A 30 11.08 3.50 3.18
N GLU A 31 11.48 3.84 4.42
CA GLU A 31 12.65 3.22 5.06
C GLU A 31 12.48 1.73 5.33
N LYS A 32 11.27 1.27 5.63
CA LYS A 32 10.97 -0.17 5.74
C LYS A 32 11.07 -0.86 4.38
N LEU A 33 10.49 -0.28 3.33
CA LEU A 33 10.54 -0.80 1.96
C LEU A 33 11.98 -0.92 1.45
N LYS A 34 12.85 0.06 1.74
CA LYS A 34 14.28 0.01 1.38
C LYS A 34 15.04 -1.17 2.01
N LYS A 35 14.60 -1.62 3.19
CA LYS A 35 15.26 -2.69 3.96
C LYS A 35 14.63 -4.06 3.71
N ALA A 36 13.42 -4.11 3.16
CA ALA A 36 12.71 -5.34 2.89
C ALA A 36 13.40 -6.10 1.74
N PRO A 37 13.65 -7.42 1.86
CA PRO A 37 14.26 -8.19 0.79
C PRO A 37 13.35 -8.30 -0.44
N VAL A 38 12.04 -8.36 -0.20
CA VAL A 38 10.95 -8.28 -1.17
C VAL A 38 9.75 -7.64 -0.48
N PHE A 39 8.83 -7.06 -1.24
CA PHE A 39 7.56 -6.55 -0.75
C PHE A 39 6.47 -6.76 -1.80
N ALA A 40 5.22 -6.89 -1.35
CA ALA A 40 4.06 -6.84 -2.23
C ALA A 40 3.68 -5.39 -2.49
N PHE A 41 3.15 -5.12 -3.68
CA PHE A 41 2.72 -3.80 -4.14
C PHE A 41 1.41 -3.95 -4.92
N ASP A 42 0.49 -3.01 -4.73
CA ASP A 42 -0.77 -2.95 -5.45
C ASP A 42 -1.26 -1.51 -5.64
N THR A 43 -2.16 -1.30 -6.59
CA THR A 43 -2.73 0.01 -6.93
C THR A 43 -4.26 -0.03 -6.92
N GLU A 44 -4.87 1.02 -6.37
CA GLU A 44 -6.32 1.21 -6.41
C GLU A 44 -6.68 2.30 -7.44
N THR A 45 -7.69 2.04 -8.26
CA THR A 45 -8.14 2.94 -9.33
C THR A 45 -9.64 3.20 -9.27
N ASP A 46 -10.09 4.25 -9.95
CA ASP A 46 -11.51 4.61 -10.09
C ASP A 46 -12.21 3.87 -11.24
N SER A 47 -11.47 3.07 -12.02
CA SER A 47 -11.96 2.41 -13.23
C SER A 47 -11.17 1.14 -13.54
N LEU A 48 -11.84 0.19 -14.19
CA LEU A 48 -11.24 -1.01 -14.78
C LEU A 48 -10.60 -0.74 -16.16
N ASP A 49 -10.89 0.41 -16.77
CA ASP A 49 -10.25 0.83 -18.02
C ASP A 49 -8.86 1.40 -17.72
N ASN A 50 -7.82 0.60 -17.93
CA ASN A 50 -6.44 0.96 -17.65
C ASN A 50 -5.95 2.24 -18.35
N ILE A 51 -6.55 2.65 -19.47
CA ILE A 51 -6.12 3.86 -20.19
C ILE A 51 -6.70 5.13 -19.55
N ALA A 52 -7.96 5.05 -19.11
CA ALA A 52 -8.69 6.19 -18.56
C ALA A 52 -8.68 6.26 -17.03
N ALA A 53 -8.28 5.18 -16.35
CA ALA A 53 -8.25 5.07 -14.90
C ALA A 53 -7.34 6.11 -14.25
N ASN A 54 -7.82 6.71 -13.17
CA ASN A 54 -7.01 7.51 -12.26
C ASN A 54 -6.55 6.67 -11.09
N LEU A 55 -5.32 6.92 -10.67
CA LEU A 55 -4.80 6.36 -9.42
C LEU A 55 -5.52 7.01 -8.22
N VAL A 56 -6.12 6.17 -7.39
CA VAL A 56 -6.82 6.53 -6.15
C VAL A 56 -5.94 6.29 -4.92
N GLY A 57 -5.15 5.21 -4.93
CA GLY A 57 -4.24 4.88 -3.83
C GLY A 57 -3.20 3.82 -4.20
N LEU A 58 -2.24 3.63 -3.30
CA LEU A 58 -1.20 2.60 -3.42
C LEU A 58 -1.15 1.77 -2.15
N SER A 59 -0.87 0.47 -2.26
CA SER A 59 -0.67 -0.39 -1.09
C SER A 59 0.63 -1.17 -1.15
N PHE A 60 1.15 -1.51 0.04
CA PHE A 60 2.40 -2.23 0.22
C PHE A 60 2.29 -3.25 1.34
N ALA A 61 2.97 -4.39 1.22
CA ALA A 61 3.17 -5.30 2.35
C ALA A 61 4.62 -5.81 2.41
N ILE A 62 5.24 -5.68 3.59
CA ILE A 62 6.64 -6.09 3.82
C ILE A 62 6.77 -7.44 4.54
N ALA A 63 5.67 -7.94 5.10
CA ALA A 63 5.54 -9.25 5.72
C ALA A 63 4.04 -9.64 5.79
N PRO A 64 3.71 -10.93 5.99
CA PRO A 64 2.33 -11.34 6.26
C PRO A 64 1.74 -10.56 7.43
N GLY A 65 0.60 -9.91 7.19
CA GLY A 65 -0.08 -9.09 8.20
C GLY A 65 0.65 -7.78 8.54
N VAL A 66 1.61 -7.30 7.73
CA VAL A 66 2.24 -5.98 7.91
C VAL A 66 2.15 -5.21 6.60
N ALA A 67 1.15 -4.34 6.50
CA ALA A 67 0.82 -3.63 5.27
C ALA A 67 0.42 -2.17 5.49
N ALA A 68 0.49 -1.38 4.43
CA ALA A 68 0.07 0.00 4.41
C ALA A 68 -0.71 0.35 3.15
N TYR A 69 -1.59 1.33 3.31
CA TYR A 69 -2.32 1.97 2.23
C TYR A 69 -2.05 3.48 2.25
N VAL A 70 -1.74 4.04 1.08
CA VAL A 70 -1.49 5.46 0.86
C VAL A 70 -2.61 5.99 -0.05
N PRO A 71 -3.66 6.60 0.51
CA PRO A 71 -4.67 7.28 -0.28
C PRO A 71 -4.10 8.56 -0.88
N VAL A 72 -4.41 8.82 -2.15
CA VAL A 72 -3.86 9.99 -2.88
C VAL A 72 -4.89 10.83 -3.63
N ALA A 73 -6.12 10.34 -3.75
CA ALA A 73 -7.18 11.00 -4.51
C ALA A 73 -8.60 10.56 -4.09
N HIS A 74 -8.86 10.28 -2.80
CA HIS A 74 -10.24 10.10 -2.36
C HIS A 74 -11.01 11.44 -2.36
N ASP A 75 -12.22 11.46 -2.92
CA ASP A 75 -13.01 12.68 -3.14
C ASP A 75 -14.46 12.60 -2.64
N TYR A 76 -14.74 11.70 -1.70
CA TYR A 76 -16.07 11.58 -1.08
C TYR A 76 -16.32 12.68 -0.03
N LEU A 77 -17.60 12.92 0.28
CA LEU A 77 -18.01 13.89 1.29
C LEU A 77 -17.38 13.52 2.65
N ASP A 78 -16.67 14.47 3.26
CA ASP A 78 -15.92 14.31 4.51
C ASP A 78 -14.65 13.43 4.43
N ALA A 79 -14.06 13.26 3.23
CA ALA A 79 -12.74 12.67 3.11
C ALA A 79 -11.71 13.41 3.96
N ARG A 80 -10.81 12.65 4.60
CA ARG A 80 -9.69 13.20 5.38
C ARG A 80 -8.62 13.75 4.41
N ASP A 81 -7.73 14.60 4.92
CA ASP A 81 -6.61 15.12 4.13
C ASP A 81 -5.68 13.97 3.70
N ASP A 82 -5.76 13.61 2.42
CA ASP A 82 -4.89 12.63 1.77
C ASP A 82 -3.50 13.22 1.46
N ILE A 83 -2.52 12.34 1.27
CA ILE A 83 -1.23 12.74 0.68
C ILE A 83 -1.46 13.02 -0.80
N SER A 84 -1.21 14.25 -1.26
CA SER A 84 -1.46 14.58 -2.67
C SER A 84 -0.74 13.64 -3.64
N ARG A 85 -1.42 13.23 -4.72
CA ARG A 85 -0.87 12.30 -5.73
C ARG A 85 0.55 12.64 -6.23
N PRO A 86 0.89 13.89 -6.61
CA PRO A 86 2.24 14.21 -7.04
C PRO A 86 3.29 13.97 -5.93
N ARG A 87 2.93 14.22 -4.68
CA ARG A 87 3.81 14.04 -3.52
C ARG A 87 4.02 12.57 -3.20
N GLY A 88 2.94 11.80 -3.11
CA GLY A 88 2.99 10.36 -2.86
C GLY A 88 3.83 9.63 -3.92
N LEU A 89 3.51 9.87 -5.20
CA LEU A 89 4.26 9.29 -6.32
C LEU A 89 5.72 9.76 -6.34
N GLY A 90 5.99 11.05 -6.16
CA GLY A 90 7.35 11.58 -6.18
C GLY A 90 8.28 10.90 -5.16
N ARG A 91 7.75 10.51 -3.99
CA ARG A 91 8.53 9.80 -2.97
C ARG A 91 8.63 8.29 -3.20
N LEU A 92 7.56 7.65 -3.70
CA LEU A 92 7.48 6.19 -3.85
C LEU A 92 8.10 5.67 -5.15
N LEU A 93 8.03 6.43 -6.24
CA LEU A 93 8.51 6.01 -7.58
C LEU A 93 9.94 5.45 -7.58
N PRO A 94 10.95 6.02 -6.88
CA PRO A 94 12.30 5.46 -6.84
C PRO A 94 12.41 4.05 -6.27
N ARG A 95 11.36 3.53 -5.63
CA ARG A 95 11.29 2.15 -5.11
C ARG A 95 10.60 1.17 -6.07
N LEU A 96 9.83 1.68 -7.03
CA LEU A 96 9.04 0.85 -7.96
C LEU A 96 9.77 0.56 -9.27
N VAL A 97 10.87 1.28 -9.54
CA VAL A 97 11.63 1.20 -10.80
C VAL A 97 13.09 0.78 -10.61
N SER A 98 13.48 0.39 -9.39
CA SER A 98 14.84 -0.06 -9.04
C SER A 98 14.96 -1.57 -9.07
#